data_AF-C8NA59-F1
#
_entry.id   AF-C8NA59-F1
#
_cell.length_a   1.000
_cell.length_b   1.000
_cell.length_c   1.000
_cell.angle_alpha   90.00
_cell.angle_beta   90.00
_cell.angle_gamma   90.00
#
_symmetry.space_group_name_H-M   'P 1'
#
loop_
_entity.id
_entity.type
_entity.pdbx_description
1 polymer ?
#
loop_
_entity_poly.entity_id
_entity_poly.type
_entity_poly.pdbx_seq_one_letter_code
_entity_poly.pdbx_strand_id
1 'polypeptide(L)'
;MKTFKTHVCIVSDQPIPNYVPILDTQFRPKEVFLLTTPKMQTKAEILKRTIEKRYQIQPEIINIDNAYNMEELKKYLYSLDK
;
A
#
# COMPACT_ATOMS: atom_id res chain seq x y z
N MET A 1 0.37 -1.00 -22.43
CA MET A 1 0.82 -0.60 -21.08
C MET A 1 0.91 -1.83 -20.21
N LYS A 2 1.87 -1.88 -19.28
CA LYS A 2 1.99 -3.00 -18.33
C LYS A 2 0.99 -2.80 -17.19
N THR A 3 0.33 -3.88 -16.77
CA THR A 3 -0.51 -3.91 -15.57
C THR A 3 0.26 -4.63 -14.46
N PHE A 4 -0.03 -4.27 -13.21
CA PHE A 4 0.60 -4.89 -12.05
C PHE A 4 -0.48 -5.46 -11.14
N LYS A 5 -0.28 -6.71 -10.70
CA LYS A 5 -1.21 -7.39 -9.79
C LYS A 5 -1.23 -6.73 -8.41
N THR A 6 -0.07 -6.31 -7.94
CA THR A 6 0.18 -5.89 -6.57
C THR A 6 0.69 -4.46 -6.55
N HIS A 7 0.15 -3.66 -5.63
CA HIS A 7 0.57 -2.28 -5.38
C HIS A 7 1.04 -2.15 -3.94
N VAL A 8 2.35 -1.96 -3.76
CA VAL A 8 2.95 -1.77 -2.43
C VAL A 8 3.16 -0.28 -2.20
N CYS A 9 2.58 0.24 -1.12
CA CYS A 9 2.55 1.66 -0.79
C CYS A 9 3.31 1.91 0.51
N ILE A 10 4.24 2.85 0.51
CA ILE A 10 4.75 3.42 1.77
C ILE A 10 3.82 4.55 2.18
N VAL A 11 3.17 4.40 3.33
CA VAL A 11 2.25 5.42 3.86
C VAL A 11 3.07 6.56 4.45
N SER A 12 2.80 7.76 3.94
CA SER A 12 3.43 9.01 4.36
C SER A 12 2.37 10.09 4.57
N ASP A 13 2.80 11.35 4.72
CA ASP A 13 1.88 12.47 4.86
C ASP A 13 1.02 12.73 3.63
N GLN A 14 1.45 12.27 2.45
CA GLN A 14 0.76 12.46 1.18
C GLN A 14 0.10 11.14 0.73
N PRO A 15 -1.24 11.01 0.81
CA PRO A 15 -1.93 9.78 0.42
C PRO A 15 -2.18 9.69 -1.09
N ILE A 16 -2.15 10.81 -1.81
CA ILE A 16 -2.51 10.90 -3.23
C ILE A 16 -1.66 9.97 -4.13
N PRO A 17 -0.32 9.91 -4.00
CA PRO A 17 0.49 9.01 -4.82
C PRO A 17 0.12 7.53 -4.66
N ASN A 18 -0.33 7.13 -3.47
CA ASN A 18 -0.76 5.76 -3.19
C ASN A 18 -2.18 5.48 -3.71
N TYR A 19 -3.01 6.52 -3.80
CA TYR A 19 -4.42 6.41 -4.15
C TYR A 19 -4.70 6.50 -5.65
N VAL A 20 -3.98 7.34 -6.39
CA VAL A 20 -4.17 7.53 -7.85
C VAL A 20 -4.09 6.21 -8.64
N PRO A 21 -3.13 5.30 -8.39
CA PRO A 21 -3.08 3.99 -9.06
C PRO A 21 -4.32 3.12 -8.87
N ILE A 22 -5.11 3.37 -7.81
CA ILE A 22 -6.33 2.62 -7.49
C ILE A 22 -7.53 3.20 -8.25
N LEU A 23 -7.52 4.51 -8.50
CA LEU A 23 -8.58 5.21 -9.24
C LEU A 23 -8.61 4.78 -10.71
N ASP A 24 -7.43 4.71 -11.33
CA ASP A 24 -7.25 4.40 -12.74
C ASP A 24 -7.66 2.95 -13.06
N THR A 25 -8.75 2.77 -13.81
CA THR A 25 -9.27 1.45 -14.18
C THR A 25 -8.33 0.65 -15.07
N GLN A 26 -7.42 1.30 -15.80
CA GLN A 26 -6.43 0.64 -16.65
C GLN A 26 -5.24 0.11 -15.84
N PHE A 27 -5.01 0.66 -14.65
CA PHE A 27 -3.85 0.35 -13.79
C PHE A 27 -4.23 -0.31 -12.47
N ARG A 28 -5.51 -0.32 -12.09
CA ARG A 28 -6.00 -0.75 -10.78
C ARG A 28 -5.44 -2.12 -10.38
N PRO A 29 -4.72 -2.22 -9.25
CA PRO A 29 -4.17 -3.48 -8.76
C PRO A 29 -5.28 -4.38 -8.19
N LYS A 30 -5.00 -5.67 -8.09
CA LYS A 30 -5.85 -6.64 -7.38
C LYS A 30 -5.52 -6.71 -5.89
N GLU A 31 -4.27 -6.48 -5.54
CA GLU A 31 -3.75 -6.57 -4.17
C GLU A 31 -3.06 -5.26 -3.79
N VAL A 32 -3.32 -4.75 -2.58
CA VAL A 32 -2.73 -3.51 -2.08
C VAL A 32 -2.15 -3.77 -0.70
N PHE A 33 -0.88 -3.41 -0.52
CA PHE A 33 -0.17 -3.49 0.75
C PHE A 33 0.23 -2.10 1.19
N LEU A 34 -0.19 -1.68 2.38
CA LEU A 34 0.10 -0.38 2.98
C LEU A 34 1.15 -0.57 4.07
N LEU A 35 2.40 -0.29 3.73
CA LEU A 35 3.52 -0.28 4.66
C LEU A 35 3.46 0.99 5.51
N THR A 36 3.36 0.85 6.83
CA THR A 36 3.18 1.98 7.74
C THR A 36 4.14 1.90 8.93
N THR A 37 4.59 3.07 9.37
CA THR A 37 5.28 3.21 10.65
C THR A 37 4.27 3.49 11.77
N PRO A 38 4.65 3.32 13.06
CA PRO A 38 3.76 3.67 14.17
C PRO A 38 3.19 5.10 14.08
N LYS A 39 4.00 6.05 13.60
CA LYS A 39 3.59 7.46 13.42
C LYS A 39 2.52 7.63 12.33
N MET A 40 2.48 6.75 11.34
CA MET A 40 1.61 6.85 10.16
C MET A 40 0.36 5.96 10.24
N GLN A 41 0.17 5.20 11.33
CA GLN A 41 -0.90 4.21 11.48
C GLN A 41 -2.28 4.78 11.15
N THR A 42 -2.64 5.93 11.74
CA THR A 42 -3.94 6.55 11.52
C THR A 42 -4.17 6.89 10.04
N LYS A 43 -3.13 7.33 9.32
CA LYS A 43 -3.22 7.66 7.89
C LYS A 43 -3.37 6.40 7.05
N ALA A 44 -2.70 5.32 7.41
CA ALA A 44 -2.84 4.03 6.76
C ALA A 44 -4.27 3.50 6.89
N GLU A 45 -4.86 3.59 8.08
CA GLU A 45 -6.25 3.19 8.33
C GLU A 45 -7.27 4.03 7.56
N ILE A 46 -7.06 5.36 7.49
CA ILE A 46 -7.92 6.25 6.68
C ILE A 46 -7.85 5.88 5.20
N LEU A 47 -6.63 5.65 4.67
CA LEU A 47 -6.44 5.27 3.28
C LEU A 47 -7.08 3.91 2.99
N LYS A 48 -6.86 2.91 3.85
CA LYS A 48 -7.48 1.57 3.76
C LYS A 48 -9.00 1.68 3.67
N ARG A 49 -9.64 2.37 4.62
CA ARG A 49 -11.10 2.56 4.64
C ARG A 49 -11.61 3.32 3.41
N THR A 50 -10.82 4.26 2.88
CA THR A 50 -11.18 5.01 1.67
C THR A 50 -11.21 4.10 0.44
N ILE A 51 -10.23 3.19 0.33
CA ILE A 51 -10.15 2.21 -0.75
C ILE A 51 -11.29 1.20 -0.65
N GLU A 52 -11.49 0.60 0.53
CA GLU A 52 -12.53 -0.42 0.77
C GLU A 52 -13.94 0.10 0.50
N LYS A 53 -14.22 1.37 0.83
CA LYS A 53 -15.54 1.98 0.59
C LYS A 53 -15.85 2.21 -0.89
N ARG A 54 -14.83 2.40 -1.72
CA ARG A 54 -15.01 2.77 -3.13
C ARG A 54 -14.76 1.62 -4.10
N TYR A 55 -13.99 0.63 -3.68
CA TYR A 55 -13.52 -0.45 -4.53
C TYR A 55 -13.61 -1.80 -3.80
N GLN A 56 -13.79 -2.88 -4.55
CA GLN A 56 -13.76 -4.26 -4.03
C GLN A 56 -12.31 -4.73 -3.78
N ILE A 57 -11.50 -3.88 -3.17
CA ILE A 57 -10.10 -4.14 -2.80
C ILE A 57 -10.02 -4.02 -1.29
N GLN A 58 -9.34 -4.97 -0.66
CA GLN A 58 -9.12 -5.01 0.79
C GLN A 58 -7.62 -4.81 1.04
N PRO A 59 -7.14 -3.58 1.26
CA PRO A 59 -5.74 -3.34 1.52
C PRO A 59 -5.31 -3.99 2.85
N GLU A 60 -4.15 -4.63 2.83
CA GLU A 60 -3.49 -5.12 4.03
C GLU A 60 -2.53 -4.07 4.56
N ILE A 61 -2.56 -3.80 5.87
CA ILE A 61 -1.63 -2.89 6.53
C ILE A 61 -0.51 -3.73 7.13
N ILE A 62 0.73 -3.36 6.82
CA ILE A 62 1.92 -3.97 7.40
C ILE A 62 2.66 -2.91 8.18
N ASN A 63 2.88 -3.22 9.46
CA ASN A 63 3.65 -2.37 10.34
C ASN A 63 5.14 -2.64 10.10
N ILE A 64 5.88 -1.56 9.86
CA ILE A 64 7.33 -1.55 9.77
C ILE A 64 7.85 -0.59 10.84
N ASP A 65 8.97 -0.92 11.47
CA ASP A 65 9.53 -0.06 12.52
C ASP A 65 10.06 1.26 11.94
N ASN A 66 10.69 1.18 10.76
CA ASN A 66 11.27 2.33 10.10
C ASN A 66 11.17 2.22 8.57
N ALA A 67 10.56 3.22 7.93
CA ALA A 67 10.43 3.32 6.47
C ALA A 67 11.78 3.48 5.72
N TYR A 68 12.86 3.81 6.42
CA TYR A 68 14.20 3.93 5.85
C TYR A 68 15.02 2.65 5.99
N ASN A 69 14.51 1.63 6.69
CA ASN A 69 15.18 0.33 6.80
C ASN A 69 14.96 -0.50 5.54
N MET A 70 15.78 -0.23 4.52
CA MET A 70 15.66 -0.87 3.21
C MET A 70 15.91 -2.39 3.24
N GLU A 71 16.68 -2.90 4.21
CA GLU A 71 16.91 -4.34 4.32
C GLU A 71 15.67 -5.09 4.81
N GLU A 72 15.00 -4.54 5.82
CA GLU A 72 13.75 -5.09 6.36
C GLU A 72 12.63 -5.04 5.31
N LEU A 73 12.50 -3.90 4.62
CA LEU A 73 11.57 -3.74 3.51
C LEU A 73 11.80 -4.76 2.40
N LYS A 74 13.05 -4.99 2.00
CA LYS A 74 13.38 -6.00 0.98
C LYS A 74 12.99 -7.41 1.42
N LYS A 75 13.31 -7.81 2.65
CA LYS A 75 12.93 -9.12 3.19
C LYS A 75 11.42 -9.33 3.14
N TYR A 76 10.66 -8.30 3.52
CA TYR A 76 9.21 -8.34 3.44
C TYR A 76 8.70 -8.47 2.00
N LEU A 77 9.20 -7.63 1.09
CA LEU A 77 8.80 -7.68 -0.32
C LEU A 77 9.06 -9.05 -0.96
N TYR A 78 10.18 -9.70 -0.63
CA TYR A 78 10.47 -11.06 -1.11
C TYR A 78 9.52 -12.11 -0.53
N SER A 79 8.98 -11.90 0.67
CA SER A 79 7.99 -12.83 1.26
C SER A 79 6.61 -12.75 0.60
N LEU A 80 6.32 -11.67 -0.12
CA LEU A 80 5.08 -11.48 -0.87
C LEU A 80 5.08 -12.18 -2.23
N ASP A 81 6.26 -12.47 -2.78
CA ASP A 81 6.43 -13.18 -4.05
C ASP A 81 6.37 -14.69 -3.77
N LYS A 82 5.14 -15.23 -3.73
CA LYS A 82 4.87 -16.67 -3.60
C LYS A 82 4.88 -17.38 -4.95
#